data_AF-A0AAP5HD51-F1
#
_entry.id   AF-A0AAP5HD51-F1
#
_cell.length_a   1.000
_cell.length_b   1.000
_cell.length_c   1.000
_cell.angle_alpha   90.00
_cell.angle_beta   90.00
_cell.angle_gamma   90.00
#
_symmetry.space_group_name_H-M   'P 1'
#
loop_
_entity.id
_entity.type
_entity.pdbx_description
1 polymer ?
#
loop_
_entity_poly.entity_id
_entity_poly.type
_entity_poly.pdbx_seq_one_letter_code
_entity_poly.pdbx_strand_id
1 'polypeptide(L)'
;MAEEDETTPQLAAGLKSKRKAISRKAVVGQLWRAAKRQIDTHEEHLADLPKGTTASEADAKALAVLARTVRELVAIEEPPATRKDKRSDDPSAADDLRHVAQLRQDLARRLEALAAQDARENPQEADADGDGG
;
A
#
# COMPACT_ATOMS: atom_id res chain seq x y z
N MET A 1 -27.15 -40.11 -66.78
CA MET A 1 -26.04 -41.00 -66.39
C MET A 1 -25.24 -40.21 -65.36
N ALA A 2 -25.46 -40.38 -64.04
CA ALA A 2 -24.96 -41.48 -63.18
C ALA A 2 -23.42 -41.34 -63.03
N GLU A 3 -22.74 -41.25 -61.87
CA GLU A 3 -22.97 -41.49 -60.42
C GLU A 3 -21.89 -40.65 -59.67
N GLU A 4 -22.19 -39.88 -58.62
CA GLU A 4 -21.93 -40.20 -57.20
C GLU A 4 -20.59 -40.90 -56.91
N ASP A 5 -19.63 -40.19 -56.26
CA ASP A 5 -18.79 -40.81 -55.24
C ASP A 5 -18.48 -39.86 -54.10
N GLU A 6 -18.77 -40.39 -52.93
CA GLU A 6 -18.72 -39.90 -51.59
C GLU A 6 -17.29 -39.77 -51.09
N THR A 7 -16.89 -38.59 -50.62
CA THR A 7 -16.02 -38.57 -49.43
C THR A 7 -16.18 -37.24 -48.70
N THR A 8 -17.06 -37.27 -47.70
CA THR A 8 -17.08 -36.28 -46.63
C THR A 8 -16.11 -36.79 -45.55
N PRO A 9 -14.91 -36.22 -45.34
CA PRO A 9 -14.21 -36.44 -44.10
C PRO A 9 -14.85 -35.50 -43.08
N GLN A 10 -15.85 -36.08 -42.42
CA GLN A 10 -16.20 -35.86 -41.02
C GLN A 10 -15.31 -34.85 -40.31
N LEU A 11 -15.92 -33.72 -39.94
CA LEU A 11 -15.91 -33.22 -38.57
C LEU A 11 -14.68 -33.67 -37.77
N ALA A 12 -13.51 -33.13 -38.11
CA ALA A 12 -12.39 -33.11 -37.19
C ALA A 12 -12.86 -32.26 -36.02
N ALA A 13 -13.43 -32.97 -35.05
CA ALA A 13 -14.03 -32.48 -33.84
C ALA A 13 -13.16 -31.34 -33.34
N GLY A 14 -13.74 -30.14 -33.38
CA GLY A 14 -13.13 -28.99 -32.76
C GLY A 14 -12.73 -29.42 -31.37
N LEU A 15 -11.42 -29.59 -31.17
CA LEU A 15 -10.78 -29.45 -29.89
C LEU A 15 -11.01 -27.99 -29.51
N LYS A 16 -12.26 -27.68 -29.16
CA LYS A 16 -12.64 -26.59 -28.30
C LYS A 16 -11.95 -26.95 -27.00
N SER A 17 -10.65 -26.66 -26.97
CA SER A 17 -9.88 -26.42 -25.77
C SER A 17 -10.79 -25.52 -24.97
N LYS A 18 -11.53 -26.12 -24.04
CA LYS A 18 -12.11 -25.40 -22.93
C LYS A 18 -10.87 -24.89 -22.20
N ARG A 19 -10.28 -23.80 -22.71
CA ARG A 19 -9.43 -22.93 -21.91
C ARG A 19 -10.34 -22.59 -20.76
N LYS A 20 -10.15 -23.33 -19.66
CA LYS A 20 -10.91 -23.20 -18.43
C LYS A 20 -10.93 -21.71 -18.18
N ALA A 21 -12.09 -21.08 -18.38
CA ALA A 21 -12.20 -19.63 -18.33
C ALA A 21 -11.53 -19.23 -17.02
N ILE A 22 -10.39 -18.53 -17.10
CA ILE A 22 -9.57 -18.29 -15.93
C ILE A 22 -10.47 -17.51 -14.98
N SER A 23 -10.90 -18.17 -13.90
CA SER A 23 -11.90 -17.58 -13.03
C SER A 23 -11.33 -16.27 -12.51
N ARG A 24 -12.14 -15.22 -12.43
CA ARG A 24 -11.70 -13.91 -11.92
C ARG A 24 -10.94 -14.05 -10.60
N LYS A 25 -11.41 -14.95 -9.73
CA LYS A 25 -10.77 -15.33 -8.47
C LYS A 25 -9.35 -15.91 -8.64
N ALA A 26 -9.11 -16.74 -9.65
CA ALA A 26 -7.78 -17.25 -9.95
C ALA A 26 -6.82 -16.16 -10.41
N VAL A 27 -7.29 -15.19 -11.22
CA VAL A 27 -6.49 -14.03 -11.63
C VAL A 27 -6.16 -13.15 -10.43
N VAL A 28 -7.16 -12.83 -9.60
CA VAL A 28 -6.97 -12.02 -8.38
C VAL A 28 -6.01 -12.70 -7.41
N GLY A 29 -6.16 -14.00 -7.17
CA GLY A 29 -5.24 -14.76 -6.33
C GLY A 29 -3.82 -14.86 -6.90
N GLN A 30 -3.66 -14.86 -8.23
CA GLN A 30 -2.35 -14.78 -8.86
C GLN A 30 -1.72 -13.39 -8.69
N LEU A 31 -2.51 -12.32 -8.86
CA LEU A 31 -2.05 -10.94 -8.64
C LEU A 31 -1.64 -10.69 -7.19
N TRP A 32 -2.41 -11.21 -6.23
CA TRP A 32 -2.05 -11.16 -4.80
C TRP A 32 -0.71 -11.84 -4.50
N ARG A 33 -0.48 -13.03 -5.06
CA ARG A 33 0.79 -13.75 -4.89
C ARG A 33 1.96 -13.00 -5.53
N ALA A 34 1.75 -12.37 -6.67
CA ALA A 34 2.76 -11.56 -7.34
C ALA A 34 3.08 -10.29 -6.53
N ALA A 35 2.06 -9.57 -6.07
CA ALA A 35 2.22 -8.37 -5.24
C ALA A 35 2.97 -8.69 -3.93
N LYS A 36 2.62 -9.80 -3.27
CA LYS A 36 3.33 -10.25 -2.06
C LYS A 36 4.82 -10.52 -2.33
N ARG A 37 5.14 -11.26 -3.40
CA ARG A 37 6.54 -11.51 -3.78
C ARG A 37 7.31 -10.22 -4.06
N GLN A 38 6.67 -9.24 -4.68
CA GLN A 38 7.30 -7.95 -4.93
C GLN A 38 7.60 -7.21 -3.63
N ILE A 39 6.67 -7.20 -2.68
CA ILE A 39 6.90 -6.62 -1.34
C ILE A 39 8.08 -7.33 -0.66
N ASP A 40 8.09 -8.66 -0.62
CA ASP A 40 9.17 -9.44 0.01
C ASP A 40 10.55 -9.09 -0.62
N THR A 41 10.64 -8.95 -1.95
CA THR A 41 11.88 -8.55 -2.64
C THR A 41 12.29 -7.12 -2.32
N HIS A 42 11.34 -6.19 -2.22
CA HIS A 42 11.65 -4.80 -1.86
C HIS A 42 12.09 -4.69 -0.39
N GLU A 43 11.50 -5.48 0.51
CA GLU A 43 11.93 -5.55 1.91
C GLU A 43 13.35 -6.09 2.05
N GLU A 44 13.72 -7.13 1.29
CA GLU A 44 15.09 -7.66 1.24
C GLU A 44 16.07 -6.60 0.72
N HIS A 45 15.71 -5.91 -0.37
CA HIS A 45 16.55 -4.84 -0.92
C HIS A 45 16.72 -3.68 0.08
N LEU A 46 15.67 -3.29 0.80
CA LEU A 46 15.76 -2.27 1.86
C LEU A 46 16.58 -2.74 3.08
N ALA A 47 16.55 -4.03 3.40
CA ALA A 47 17.33 -4.61 4.50
C ALA A 47 18.83 -4.64 4.20
N ASP A 48 19.21 -4.80 2.93
CA ASP A 48 20.60 -4.76 2.46
C ASP A 48 21.19 -3.34 2.42
N LEU A 49 20.35 -2.29 2.48
CA LEU A 49 20.83 -0.91 2.52
C LEU A 49 21.41 -0.56 3.90
N PRO A 50 22.57 0.15 3.95
CA PRO A 50 23.15 0.57 5.22
C PRO A 50 22.22 1.52 5.96
N LYS A 51 22.03 1.26 7.27
CA LYS A 51 21.15 2.03 8.17
C LYS A 51 21.45 3.53 8.06
N GLY A 52 20.43 4.32 7.70
CA GLY A 52 20.55 5.77 7.48
C GLY A 52 20.60 6.19 6.00
N THR A 53 20.65 5.24 5.08
CA THR A 53 20.48 5.53 3.65
C THR A 53 18.99 5.65 3.33
N THR A 54 18.56 6.80 2.83
CA THR A 54 17.19 6.97 2.35
C THR A 54 16.96 6.06 1.15
N ALA A 55 15.88 5.27 1.19
CA ALA A 55 15.44 4.49 0.04
C ALA A 55 15.34 5.37 -1.20
N SER A 56 15.76 4.85 -2.35
CA SER A 56 15.76 5.59 -3.62
C SER A 56 14.34 6.10 -3.96
N GLU A 57 14.24 7.28 -4.57
CA GLU A 57 12.96 7.84 -5.02
C GLU A 57 12.20 6.87 -5.94
N ALA A 58 12.93 6.10 -6.76
CA ALA A 58 12.36 5.06 -7.61
C ALA A 58 11.71 3.93 -6.80
N ASP A 59 12.29 3.57 -5.66
CA ASP A 59 11.79 2.54 -4.76
C ASP A 59 10.53 3.01 -4.02
N ALA A 60 10.54 4.25 -3.52
CA ALA A 60 9.35 4.88 -2.93
C ALA A 60 8.17 4.94 -3.92
N LYS A 61 8.44 5.25 -5.19
CA LYS A 61 7.43 5.23 -6.26
C LYS A 61 6.92 3.81 -6.53
N ALA A 62 7.81 2.81 -6.59
CA ALA A 62 7.41 1.41 -6.76
C ALA A 62 6.49 0.93 -5.62
N LEU A 63 6.84 1.25 -4.36
CA LEU A 63 6.04 0.95 -3.18
C LEU A 63 4.68 1.64 -3.20
N ALA A 64 4.60 2.90 -3.62
CA ALA A 64 3.34 3.62 -3.75
C ALA A 64 2.41 2.96 -4.80
N VAL A 65 2.96 2.50 -5.92
CA VAL A 65 2.20 1.75 -6.94
C VAL A 65 1.75 0.40 -6.38
N LEU A 66 2.60 -0.35 -5.68
CA LEU A 66 2.24 -1.61 -5.04
C LEU A 66 1.12 -1.44 -4.00
N ALA A 67 1.20 -0.41 -3.15
CA ALA A 67 0.15 -0.11 -2.20
C ALA A 67 -1.19 0.20 -2.90
N ARG A 68 -1.14 0.93 -4.02
CA ARG A 68 -2.32 1.20 -4.85
C ARG A 68 -2.90 -0.09 -5.46
N THR A 69 -2.07 -0.96 -6.02
CA THR A 69 -2.56 -2.21 -6.63
C THR A 69 -3.17 -3.15 -5.58
N VAL A 70 -2.59 -3.23 -4.37
CA VAL A 70 -3.19 -3.97 -3.25
C VAL A 70 -4.55 -3.41 -2.87
N ARG A 71 -4.69 -2.07 -2.77
CA ARG A 71 -6.00 -1.44 -2.50
C ARG A 71 -7.02 -1.73 -3.60
N GLU A 72 -6.60 -1.74 -4.85
CA GLU A 72 -7.46 -2.07 -6.00
C GLU A 72 -7.86 -3.56 -5.99
N LEU A 73 -6.95 -4.48 -5.65
CA LEU A 73 -7.24 -5.91 -5.51
C LEU A 73 -8.23 -6.17 -4.37
N VAL A 74 -8.03 -5.55 -3.21
CA VAL A 74 -8.97 -5.64 -2.07
C VAL A 74 -10.33 -5.10 -2.45
N ALA A 75 -10.39 -3.97 -3.17
CA ALA A 75 -11.65 -3.45 -3.66
C ALA A 75 -12.34 -4.47 -4.57
N ILE A 76 -11.64 -5.11 -5.50
CA ILE A 76 -12.20 -6.13 -6.41
C ILE A 76 -12.77 -7.35 -5.65
N GLU A 77 -12.16 -7.74 -4.52
CA GLU A 77 -12.66 -8.81 -3.66
C GLU A 77 -13.83 -8.38 -2.76
N GLU A 78 -13.93 -7.10 -2.42
CA GLU A 78 -15.03 -6.55 -1.62
C GLU A 78 -16.37 -6.61 -2.40
N PRO A 79 -17.41 -7.28 -1.87
CA PRO A 79 -18.71 -7.38 -2.54
C PRO A 79 -19.32 -5.98 -2.74
N PRO A 80 -20.00 -5.71 -3.87
CA PRO A 80 -20.46 -4.36 -4.25
C PRO A 80 -21.48 -3.72 -3.28
N ALA A 81 -21.99 -4.48 -2.30
CA ALA A 81 -22.94 -4.01 -1.30
C ALA A 81 -22.35 -2.97 -0.32
N THR A 82 -21.03 -2.92 -0.14
CA THR A 82 -20.37 -2.04 0.86
C THR A 82 -19.81 -0.74 0.27
N ARG A 83 -19.79 -0.59 -1.07
CA ARG A 83 -19.23 0.61 -1.73
C ARG A 83 -20.22 1.77 -1.88
N LYS A 84 -21.51 1.58 -1.55
CA LYS A 84 -22.53 2.62 -1.74
C LYS A 84 -22.67 3.60 -0.57
N ASP A 85 -22.11 3.30 0.60
CA ASP A 85 -22.30 4.12 1.81
C ASP A 85 -21.14 5.07 2.16
N LYS A 86 -19.91 4.82 1.70
CA LYS A 86 -18.73 5.61 2.10
C LYS A 86 -18.50 6.92 1.34
N ARG A 87 -19.45 7.37 0.51
CA ARG A 87 -19.43 8.71 -0.11
C ARG A 87 -20.28 9.74 0.62
N SER A 88 -20.97 9.36 1.69
CA SER A 88 -21.86 10.26 2.44
C SER A 88 -21.26 10.80 3.74
N ASP A 89 -20.05 10.39 4.10
CA ASP A 89 -19.32 10.88 5.27
C ASP A 89 -18.04 11.59 4.77
N ASP A 90 -18.25 12.72 4.08
CA ASP A 90 -17.18 13.68 3.81
C ASP A 90 -17.12 14.58 5.05
N PRO A 91 -16.15 14.38 5.98
CA PRO A 91 -15.99 15.29 7.09
C PRO A 91 -15.79 16.68 6.50
N SER A 92 -16.58 17.65 6.94
CA SER A 92 -16.52 18.99 6.39
C SER A 92 -15.07 19.49 6.47
N ALA A 93 -14.60 20.28 5.50
CA ALA A 93 -13.28 20.90 5.57
C ALA A 93 -13.03 21.64 6.91
N ALA A 94 -14.10 22.09 7.58
CA ALA A 94 -14.04 22.64 8.93
C ALA A 94 -13.67 21.61 10.01
N ASP A 95 -14.15 20.36 9.91
CA ASP A 95 -13.77 19.26 10.78
C ASP A 95 -12.31 18.90 10.59
N ASP A 96 -11.84 18.77 9.35
CA ASP A 96 -10.42 18.48 9.09
C ASP A 96 -9.49 19.55 9.69
N LEU A 97 -9.85 20.84 9.56
CA LEU A 97 -9.11 21.94 10.18
C LEU A 97 -9.09 21.86 11.70
N ARG A 98 -10.19 21.42 12.34
CA ARG A 98 -10.27 21.20 13.78
C ARG A 98 -9.36 20.04 14.24
N HIS A 99 -9.36 18.92 13.51
CA HIS A 99 -8.48 17.79 13.81
C HIS A 99 -7.00 18.16 13.66
N VAL A 100 -6.63 18.93 12.64
CA VAL A 100 -5.26 19.44 12.46
C VAL A 100 -4.86 20.38 13.59
N ALA A 101 -5.75 21.25 14.06
CA ALA A 101 -5.49 22.13 15.19
C ALA A 101 -5.26 21.35 16.50
N GLN A 102 -6.06 20.32 16.76
CA GLN A 102 -5.88 19.43 17.91
C GLN A 102 -4.54 18.68 17.86
N LEU A 103 -4.18 18.13 16.68
CA LEU A 103 -2.91 17.45 16.49
C LEU A 103 -1.71 18.37 16.77
N ARG A 104 -1.77 19.63 16.33
CA ARG A 104 -0.73 20.64 16.60
C ARG A 104 -0.59 20.93 18.09
N GLN A 105 -1.70 21.01 18.82
CA GLN A 105 -1.67 21.24 20.28
C GLN A 105 -1.08 20.05 21.03
N ASP A 106 -1.47 18.83 20.67
CA ASP A 106 -0.92 17.61 21.28
C ASP A 106 0.58 17.47 21.02
N LEU A 107 1.02 17.82 19.80
CA LEU A 107 2.44 17.83 19.46
C LEU A 107 3.21 18.88 20.29
N ALA A 108 2.70 20.10 20.38
CA ALA A 108 3.32 21.15 21.18
C ALA A 108 3.46 20.72 22.66
N ARG A 109 2.42 20.10 23.23
CA ARG A 109 2.44 19.59 24.60
C ARG A 109 3.47 18.49 24.79
N ARG A 110 3.62 17.58 23.82
CA ARG A 110 4.62 16.50 23.88
C ARG A 110 6.04 17.06 23.79
N LEU A 111 6.27 18.05 22.93
CA LEU A 111 7.57 18.71 22.82
C LEU A 111 7.93 19.49 24.09
N GLU A 112 6.97 20.18 24.71
CA GLU A 112 7.17 20.86 25.99
C GLU A 112 7.49 19.87 27.12
N ALA A 113 6.78 18.73 27.18
CA ALA A 113 7.08 17.67 28.14
C ALA A 113 8.49 17.08 27.96
N LEU A 114 8.92 16.87 26.72
CA LEU A 114 10.27 16.42 26.40
C LEU A 114 11.33 17.46 26.76
N ALA A 115 11.10 18.74 26.44
CA ALA A 115 12.01 19.82 26.81
C ALA A 115 12.13 19.99 28.34
N ALA A 116 11.02 19.80 29.07
CA ALA A 116 11.03 19.83 30.53
C ALA A 116 11.69 18.60 31.16
N GLN A 117 11.69 17.45 30.48
CA GLN A 117 12.44 16.26 30.88
C GLN A 117 13.94 16.46 30.65
N ASP A 118 14.33 16.94 29.47
CA ASP A 118 15.73 17.25 29.12
C ASP A 118 16.34 18.29 30.07
N ALA A 119 15.60 19.35 30.41
CA ALA A 119 16.03 20.36 31.39
C ALA A 119 16.14 19.82 32.84
N ARG A 120 15.42 18.74 33.17
CA ARG A 120 15.53 18.05 34.47
C ARG A 120 16.65 17.02 34.50
N GLU A 121 16.99 16.47 33.35
CA GLU A 121 18.08 15.50 33.17
C GLU A 121 19.44 16.20 32.95
N ASN A 122 19.44 17.46 32.50
CA ASN A 122 20.64 18.29 32.33
C ASN A 122 20.67 19.59 33.17
N PRO A 123 20.56 19.52 34.52
CA PRO A 123 20.72 20.69 35.38
C PRO A 123 22.19 21.10 35.61
N GLN A 124 23.18 20.46 34.98
CA GLN A 124 24.60 20.56 35.39
C GLN A 124 25.51 21.48 34.54
N GLU A 125 24.99 22.16 33.51
CA GLU A 125 25.85 23.03 32.68
C GLU A 125 25.54 24.54 32.80
N ALA A 126 24.53 24.95 33.58
CA ALA A 126 24.15 26.36 33.72
C ALA A 126 24.76 27.08 34.95
N ASP A 127 25.35 26.36 35.91
CA ASP A 127 25.98 26.95 37.12
C ASP A 127 27.52 27.04 37.03
N ALA A 128 28.10 26.81 35.86
CA ALA A 128 29.55 26.83 35.63
C ALA A 128 30.02 28.02 34.77
N ASP A 129 29.45 29.22 34.96
CA ASP A 129 30.03 30.45 34.40
C ASP A 129 29.60 31.66 35.25
N GLY A 130 30.21 31.79 36.43
CA GLY A 130 29.84 32.82 37.38
C GLY A 130 30.75 32.96 38.61
N ASP A 131 32.03 32.61 38.52
CA ASP A 131 33.05 33.09 39.47
C ASP A 131 34.45 32.90 38.87
N GLY A 132 35.12 34.01 38.54
CA GLY A 132 36.45 33.95 37.94
C GLY A 132 36.98 35.30 37.45
N GLY A 133 37.22 36.24 38.36
CA GLY A 133 38.06 37.42 38.12
C GLY A 133 37.55 38.74 38.65
#